data_AF-A0A316WAB5-F1
#
_entry.id   AF-A0A316WAB5-F1
#
_cell.length_a   1.000
_cell.length_b   1.000
_cell.length_c   1.000
_cell.angle_alpha   90.00
_cell.angle_beta   90.00
_cell.angle_gamma   90.00
#
_symmetry.space_group_name_H-M   'P 1'
#
loop_
_entity.id
_entity.type
_entity.pdbx_description
1 polymer ?
#
loop_
_entity_poly.entity_id
_entity_poly.type
_entity_poly.pdbx_seq_one_letter_code
_entity_poly.pdbx_strand_id
1 'polypeptide(L)'
;MKKCLLLIPLIIVACKKEPAVTAIQDKDSTIVTEMPDSVVKADSAALRKRDSIINNAPATKDVLRKGVMRNEKEGQIIRIADANQLPFTLGEEFTKDDQELVLKLTHYDRPNIKAKISTKEKDFNIRFNQIKLPNGDYDGPFGREITYDTSGKGEVWLIIGKSNMASGNTKGSFTVTVE
;
A
#
# COMPACT_ATOMS: atom_id res chain seq x y z
N MET A 1 0.13 25.12 53.93
CA MET A 1 1.38 24.34 53.80
C MET A 1 1.27 23.07 54.63
N LYS A 2 1.19 21.88 54.03
CA LYS A 2 1.47 20.60 54.72
C LYS A 2 2.17 19.67 53.73
N LYS A 3 3.32 19.13 54.14
CA LYS A 3 4.09 18.14 53.38
C LYS A 3 3.59 16.75 53.77
N CYS A 4 3.41 15.85 52.81
CA CYS A 4 3.51 14.42 53.05
C CYS A 4 4.52 13.85 52.05
N LEU A 5 5.50 13.12 52.59
CA LEU A 5 6.56 12.43 51.88
C LEU A 5 6.28 10.92 51.93
N LEU A 6 7.11 10.12 51.24
CA LEU A 6 7.21 8.64 51.30
C LEU A 6 6.09 7.89 50.52
N LEU A 7 6.33 6.72 49.91
CA LEU A 7 7.57 6.00 49.58
C LEU A 7 7.29 5.02 48.41
N ILE A 8 8.30 4.69 47.61
CA ILE A 8 8.22 3.71 46.50
C ILE A 8 8.52 2.31 47.02
N PRO A 9 7.86 1.25 46.51
CA PRO A 9 8.48 -0.07 46.39
C PRO A 9 8.81 -0.38 44.91
N LEU A 10 10.10 -0.54 44.63
CA LEU A 10 10.64 -0.94 43.34
C LEU A 10 10.60 -2.47 43.26
N ILE A 11 9.77 -3.06 42.39
CA ILE A 11 9.77 -4.51 42.18
C ILE A 11 10.83 -4.86 41.13
N ILE A 12 11.71 -5.79 41.49
CA ILE A 12 12.91 -6.20 40.77
C ILE A 12 12.84 -7.73 40.53
N VAL A 13 13.68 -8.23 39.60
CA VAL A 13 13.96 -9.67 39.33
C VAL A 13 12.77 -10.40 38.65
N ALA A 14 12.93 -11.31 37.67
CA ALA A 14 14.11 -12.08 37.27
C ALA A 14 14.20 -12.34 35.75
N CYS A 15 15.41 -12.26 35.19
CA CYS A 15 15.76 -13.02 34.00
C CYS A 15 15.88 -14.51 34.36
N LYS A 16 15.47 -15.41 33.46
CA LYS A 16 15.91 -16.81 33.46
C LYS A 16 16.62 -17.15 32.15
N LYS A 17 17.64 -18.00 32.28
CA LYS A 17 18.69 -18.29 31.31
C LYS A 17 18.56 -19.73 30.78
N GLU A 18 19.08 -19.92 29.58
CA GLU A 18 19.33 -21.13 28.75
C GLU A 18 20.04 -22.30 29.50
N PRO A 19 20.36 -23.50 28.92
CA PRO A 19 20.41 -23.94 27.49
C PRO A 19 19.72 -25.34 27.26
N ALA A 20 20.01 -26.26 26.31
CA ALA A 20 21.07 -26.45 25.29
C ALA A 20 20.74 -27.56 24.23
N VAL A 21 21.48 -27.62 23.10
CA VAL A 21 21.98 -28.84 22.37
C VAL A 21 20.96 -29.81 21.69
N THR A 22 21.20 -30.54 20.58
CA THR A 22 22.05 -30.48 19.35
C THR A 22 21.63 -31.66 18.44
N ALA A 23 21.62 -31.51 17.10
CA ALA A 23 21.76 -32.61 16.12
C ALA A 23 22.32 -32.09 14.77
N ILE A 24 23.02 -32.94 13.98
CA ILE A 24 24.01 -32.55 12.95
C ILE A 24 23.93 -33.44 11.69
N GLN A 25 24.19 -32.87 10.49
CA GLN A 25 24.53 -33.52 9.19
C GLN A 25 23.44 -34.39 8.51
N ASP A 26 23.45 -34.73 7.20
CA ASP A 26 24.51 -34.92 6.16
C ASP A 26 23.93 -34.61 4.73
N LYS A 27 24.63 -33.92 3.80
CA LYS A 27 25.45 -34.37 2.62
C LYS A 27 24.79 -34.48 1.21
N ASP A 28 25.07 -33.47 0.39
CA ASP A 28 25.81 -33.44 -0.91
C ASP A 28 25.50 -34.32 -2.16
N SER A 29 25.88 -33.79 -3.34
CA SER A 29 25.83 -34.35 -4.73
C SER A 29 24.47 -34.19 -5.47
N THR A 30 24.39 -33.95 -6.80
CA THR A 30 25.35 -34.05 -7.93
C THR A 30 25.29 -32.87 -8.92
N ILE A 31 26.32 -32.79 -9.78
CA ILE A 31 26.52 -31.81 -10.86
C ILE A 31 26.10 -32.42 -12.23
N VAL A 32 25.72 -31.59 -13.21
CA VAL A 32 26.26 -31.50 -14.60
C VAL A 32 25.23 -30.86 -15.55
N THR A 33 25.59 -29.68 -16.09
CA THR A 33 25.67 -29.25 -17.52
C THR A 33 24.67 -29.87 -18.53
N GLU A 34 24.00 -29.13 -19.43
CA GLU A 34 24.59 -28.55 -20.66
C GLU A 34 23.76 -27.40 -21.32
N MET A 35 24.48 -26.53 -22.03
CA MET A 35 24.06 -25.48 -22.99
C MET A 35 25.27 -25.34 -23.97
N PRO A 36 25.19 -24.89 -25.25
CA PRO A 36 24.15 -24.09 -25.92
C PRO A 36 23.72 -24.66 -27.31
N ASP A 37 22.96 -23.98 -28.20
CA ASP A 37 23.51 -22.96 -29.13
C ASP A 37 22.45 -22.15 -29.93
N SER A 38 22.80 -20.87 -30.16
CA SER A 38 22.61 -20.01 -31.35
C SER A 38 21.27 -19.74 -32.10
N VAL A 39 20.92 -18.44 -32.06
CA VAL A 39 20.62 -17.52 -33.21
C VAL A 39 19.20 -17.42 -33.81
N VAL A 40 18.53 -16.33 -33.38
CA VAL A 40 17.77 -15.31 -34.18
C VAL A 40 16.72 -15.76 -35.22
N LYS A 41 15.45 -15.46 -34.91
CA LYS A 41 14.64 -14.57 -35.77
C LYS A 41 13.61 -13.77 -34.98
N ALA A 42 13.46 -12.49 -35.33
CA ALA A 42 12.38 -11.66 -34.82
C ALA A 42 11.05 -12.05 -35.49
N ASP A 43 9.92 -11.85 -34.80
CA ASP A 43 8.97 -10.84 -35.29
C ASP A 43 7.94 -10.39 -34.22
N SER A 44 7.28 -9.28 -34.53
CA SER A 44 5.94 -8.90 -34.06
C SER A 44 5.72 -8.78 -32.55
N ALA A 45 5.93 -7.56 -32.06
CA ALA A 45 4.84 -6.74 -31.51
C ALA A 45 3.80 -7.45 -30.61
N ALA A 46 4.26 -8.26 -29.65
CA ALA A 46 3.44 -8.67 -28.53
C ALA A 46 3.07 -7.42 -27.74
N LEU A 47 1.84 -6.93 -27.97
CA LEU A 47 1.13 -5.92 -27.20
C LEU A 47 1.21 -6.25 -25.70
N ARG A 48 2.29 -5.82 -25.05
CA ARG A 48 2.33 -5.70 -23.60
C ARG A 48 1.44 -4.52 -23.23
N LYS A 49 0.13 -4.80 -23.20
CA LYS A 49 -0.75 -4.24 -22.18
C LYS A 49 0.01 -4.46 -20.88
N ARG A 50 0.65 -3.39 -20.38
CA ARG A 50 1.41 -3.46 -19.15
C ARG A 50 0.34 -3.50 -18.07
N ASP A 51 0.00 -4.70 -17.62
CA ASP A 51 -0.84 -4.89 -16.45
C ASP A 51 -0.13 -4.20 -15.29
N SER A 52 -0.57 -2.97 -15.02
CA SER A 52 -0.02 -2.05 -14.02
C SER A 52 -0.59 -2.37 -12.64
N ILE A 53 -0.68 -3.67 -12.35
CA ILE A 53 -0.98 -4.22 -11.02
C ILE A 53 0.28 -4.06 -10.17
N ILE A 54 0.21 -3.17 -9.19
CA ILE A 54 1.26 -2.90 -8.20
C ILE A 54 0.75 -3.39 -6.85
N ASN A 55 0.94 -4.68 -6.58
CA ASN A 55 0.57 -5.30 -5.31
C ASN A 55 1.73 -5.13 -4.32
N ASN A 56 1.55 -4.34 -3.25
CA ASN A 56 2.50 -4.29 -2.12
C ASN A 56 1.78 -4.38 -0.76
N ALA A 57 0.83 -5.32 -0.64
CA ALA A 57 0.38 -5.81 0.65
C ALA A 57 1.58 -6.34 1.49
N PRO A 58 1.45 -6.54 2.82
CA PRO A 58 2.56 -6.99 3.66
C PRO A 58 3.24 -8.30 3.20
N ALA A 59 2.53 -9.13 2.45
CA ALA A 59 3.01 -10.38 1.84
C ALA A 59 3.70 -10.22 0.47
N THR A 60 3.74 -9.02 -0.12
CA THR A 60 4.23 -8.75 -1.49
C THR A 60 5.22 -7.58 -1.55
N LYS A 61 6.03 -7.41 -0.50
CA LYS A 61 7.02 -6.32 -0.35
C LYS A 61 8.02 -6.17 -1.51
N ASP A 62 8.26 -7.24 -2.28
CA ASP A 62 9.32 -7.30 -3.29
C ASP A 62 8.91 -6.83 -4.70
N VAL A 63 7.70 -6.26 -4.88
CA VAL A 63 7.25 -5.70 -6.18
C VAL A 63 7.14 -4.17 -6.14
N LEU A 64 8.19 -3.53 -5.59
CA LEU A 64 8.48 -2.12 -5.83
C LEU A 64 8.87 -1.91 -7.30
N ARG A 65 7.86 -1.79 -8.18
CA ARG A 65 8.08 -1.17 -9.50
C ARG A 65 8.62 0.24 -9.29
N LYS A 66 9.65 0.59 -10.08
CA LYS A 66 10.33 1.90 -10.12
C LYS A 66 9.30 3.01 -10.42
N GLY A 67 8.68 3.57 -9.38
CA GLY A 67 7.59 4.55 -9.50
C GLY A 67 6.60 4.62 -8.34
N VAL A 68 6.47 3.59 -7.48
CA VAL A 68 5.52 3.65 -6.33
C VAL A 68 6.18 3.34 -4.98
N MET A 69 6.30 4.37 -4.14
CA MET A 69 6.80 4.25 -2.76
C MET A 69 5.67 3.91 -1.78
N ARG A 70 5.95 3.15 -0.72
CA ARG A 70 5.05 2.91 0.43
C ARG A 70 5.72 3.36 1.72
N ASN A 71 4.98 4.08 2.55
CA ASN A 71 5.32 4.33 3.96
C ASN A 71 4.09 3.98 4.81
N GLU A 72 4.27 3.54 6.05
CA GLU A 72 3.17 3.30 6.98
C GLU A 72 3.57 3.82 8.37
N LYS A 73 2.79 4.76 8.90
CA LYS A 73 3.00 5.38 10.21
C LYS A 73 1.66 5.62 10.87
N GLU A 74 1.53 5.24 12.15
CA GLU A 74 0.38 5.59 13.00
C GLU A 74 -1.01 5.23 12.40
N GLY A 75 -1.08 4.17 11.57
CA GLY A 75 -2.32 3.73 10.91
C GLY A 75 -2.52 4.28 9.50
N GLN A 76 -1.83 5.37 9.13
CA GLN A 76 -1.85 5.92 7.78
C GLN A 76 -0.81 5.22 6.89
N ILE A 77 -1.27 4.71 5.76
CA ILE A 77 -0.46 4.18 4.65
C ILE A 77 -0.33 5.30 3.61
N ILE A 78 0.89 5.76 3.36
CA ILE A 78 1.16 6.75 2.32
C ILE A 78 1.73 6.04 1.10
N ARG A 79 1.10 6.24 -0.05
CA ARG A 79 1.58 5.79 -1.36
C ARG A 79 1.89 7.01 -2.21
N ILE A 80 3.06 7.02 -2.85
CA ILE A 80 3.44 8.08 -3.78
C ILE A 80 3.62 7.43 -5.15
N ALA A 81 2.89 7.90 -6.16
CA ALA A 81 2.94 7.40 -7.53
C ALA A 81 3.04 8.56 -8.52
N ASP A 82 3.74 8.37 -9.63
CA ASP A 82 3.85 9.39 -10.67
C ASP A 82 2.65 9.34 -11.65
N ALA A 83 1.95 10.46 -11.83
CA ALA A 83 0.77 10.55 -12.68
C ALA A 83 1.06 10.31 -14.17
N ASN A 84 2.31 10.46 -14.61
CA ASN A 84 2.74 10.09 -15.97
C ASN A 84 2.64 8.57 -16.22
N GLN A 85 2.52 7.75 -15.16
CA GLN A 85 2.33 6.31 -15.25
C GLN A 85 0.85 5.88 -15.29
N LEU A 86 -0.11 6.83 -15.29
CA LEU A 86 -1.54 6.53 -15.39
C LEU A 86 -1.94 6.05 -16.79
N PRO A 87 -2.82 5.03 -16.92
CA PRO A 87 -3.58 4.41 -15.83
C PRO A 87 -2.80 3.30 -15.10
N PHE A 88 -3.04 3.19 -13.79
CA PHE A 88 -2.49 2.10 -12.97
C PHE A 88 -3.50 1.53 -11.98
N THR A 89 -3.20 0.36 -11.43
CA THR A 89 -3.96 -0.26 -10.34
C THR A 89 -3.02 -0.72 -9.23
N LEU A 90 -3.11 -0.09 -8.05
CA LEU A 90 -2.37 -0.57 -6.88
C LEU A 90 -3.24 -1.49 -6.02
N GLY A 91 -2.60 -2.44 -5.34
CA GLY A 91 -3.21 -3.26 -4.30
C GLY A 91 -2.69 -2.85 -2.92
N GLU A 92 -3.60 -2.74 -1.96
CA GLU A 92 -3.33 -2.49 -0.54
C GLU A 92 -4.22 -3.37 0.35
N GLU A 93 -3.89 -3.38 1.62
CA GLU A 93 -4.62 -4.11 2.65
C GLU A 93 -4.70 -3.26 3.92
N PHE A 94 -5.89 -3.17 4.51
CA PHE A 94 -6.06 -2.67 5.86
C PHE A 94 -6.08 -3.86 6.83
N THR A 95 -5.21 -3.84 7.83
CA THR A 95 -5.03 -4.91 8.84
C THR A 95 -5.51 -4.49 10.22
N LYS A 96 -5.68 -3.19 10.46
CA LYS A 96 -6.18 -2.58 11.70
C LYS A 96 -7.46 -1.80 11.40
N ASP A 97 -8.25 -1.56 12.43
CA ASP A 97 -9.37 -0.63 12.33
C ASP A 97 -8.84 0.80 12.18
N ASP A 98 -9.65 1.65 11.55
CA ASP A 98 -9.37 3.09 11.37
C ASP A 98 -8.08 3.40 10.58
N GLN A 99 -7.58 2.47 9.77
CA GLN A 99 -6.52 2.75 8.79
C GLN A 99 -7.01 3.64 7.64
N GLU A 100 -6.06 4.39 7.08
CA GLU A 100 -6.26 5.29 5.96
C GLU A 100 -5.15 5.06 4.92
N LEU A 101 -5.50 5.14 3.64
CA LEU A 101 -4.57 5.20 2.52
C LEU A 101 -4.59 6.61 1.93
N VAL A 102 -3.44 7.27 1.92
CA VAL A 102 -3.21 8.52 1.20
C VAL A 102 -2.38 8.22 -0.05
N LEU A 103 -3.04 8.15 -1.21
CA LEU A 103 -2.39 8.01 -2.51
C LEU A 103 -2.07 9.40 -3.08
N LYS A 104 -0.81 9.78 -3.05
CA LYS A 104 -0.27 11.02 -3.63
C LYS A 104 0.15 10.76 -5.07
N LEU A 105 -0.44 11.52 -5.99
CA LEU A 105 -0.11 11.53 -7.41
C LEU A 105 0.76 12.75 -7.69
N THR A 106 2.04 12.53 -8.01
CA THR A 106 2.96 13.60 -8.40
C THR A 106 2.86 13.88 -9.90
N HIS A 107 3.18 15.11 -10.32
CA HIS A 107 3.16 15.52 -11.74
C HIS A 107 1.80 15.36 -12.43
N TYR A 108 0.69 15.53 -11.69
CA TYR A 108 -0.65 15.45 -12.24
C TYR A 108 -0.94 16.65 -13.17
N ASP A 109 -1.35 16.38 -14.40
CA ASP A 109 -1.56 17.42 -15.41
C ASP A 109 -2.75 17.21 -16.36
N ARG A 110 -3.58 16.22 -16.07
CA ARG A 110 -4.83 15.88 -16.79
C ARG A 110 -5.95 16.83 -16.34
N PRO A 111 -6.99 17.07 -17.16
CA PRO A 111 -8.10 17.96 -16.82
C PRO A 111 -9.11 17.32 -15.86
N ASN A 112 -9.13 15.99 -15.74
CA ASN A 112 -9.99 15.25 -14.83
C ASN A 112 -9.29 13.99 -14.33
N ILE A 113 -9.67 13.57 -13.13
CA ILE A 113 -9.23 12.33 -12.49
C ILE A 113 -10.40 11.37 -12.34
N LYS A 114 -10.16 10.09 -12.59
CA LYS A 114 -11.11 9.02 -12.23
C LYS A 114 -10.40 8.00 -11.36
N ALA A 115 -11.07 7.55 -10.31
CA ALA A 115 -10.54 6.47 -9.48
C ALA A 115 -11.64 5.56 -8.91
N LYS A 116 -11.27 4.30 -8.66
CA LYS A 116 -12.20 3.25 -8.23
C LYS A 116 -11.57 2.31 -7.21
N ILE A 117 -12.31 2.03 -6.13
CA ILE A 117 -11.99 1.06 -5.08
C ILE A 117 -12.70 -0.27 -5.36
N SER A 118 -11.92 -1.29 -5.74
CA SER A 118 -12.42 -2.65 -5.94
C SER A 118 -11.98 -3.57 -4.81
N THR A 119 -12.85 -4.48 -4.36
CA THR A 119 -12.53 -5.50 -3.35
C THR A 119 -13.46 -6.70 -3.54
N LYS A 120 -13.07 -7.85 -2.96
CA LYS A 120 -13.91 -9.04 -2.82
C LYS A 120 -14.61 -9.10 -1.44
N GLU A 121 -14.21 -8.25 -0.50
CA GLU A 121 -14.80 -8.17 0.83
C GLU A 121 -16.24 -7.65 0.76
N LYS A 122 -17.19 -8.43 1.30
CA LYS A 122 -18.64 -8.25 1.07
C LYS A 122 -19.23 -7.03 1.76
N ASP A 123 -18.75 -6.72 2.96
CA ASP A 123 -19.23 -5.65 3.84
C ASP A 123 -18.17 -4.53 4.02
N PHE A 124 -17.27 -4.38 3.04
CA PHE A 124 -16.09 -3.53 3.21
C PHE A 124 -16.43 -2.05 3.23
N ASN A 125 -16.30 -1.47 4.42
CA ASN A 125 -16.78 -0.14 4.78
C ASN A 125 -15.74 0.96 4.50
N ILE A 126 -15.19 0.98 3.29
CA ILE A 126 -14.23 2.00 2.84
C ILE A 126 -14.74 2.80 1.64
N ARG A 127 -14.29 4.06 1.54
CA ARG A 127 -14.64 5.00 0.46
C ARG A 127 -13.48 5.97 0.22
N PHE A 128 -13.55 6.73 -0.88
CA PHE A 128 -12.78 7.95 -1.05
C PHE A 128 -13.32 9.01 -0.08
N ASN A 129 -12.64 9.22 1.04
CA ASN A 129 -13.03 10.18 2.07
C ASN A 129 -12.87 11.62 1.57
N GLN A 130 -11.76 11.93 0.91
CA GLN A 130 -11.48 13.25 0.34
C GLN A 130 -10.55 13.16 -0.88
N ILE A 131 -10.59 14.19 -1.72
CA ILE A 131 -9.53 14.52 -2.68
C ILE A 131 -8.83 15.80 -2.23
N LYS A 132 -7.51 15.87 -2.40
CA LYS A 132 -6.74 17.13 -2.36
C LYS A 132 -6.35 17.53 -3.78
N LEU A 133 -6.60 18.77 -4.15
CA LEU A 133 -6.37 19.33 -5.48
C LEU A 133 -5.01 20.04 -5.60
N PRO A 134 -4.52 20.32 -6.83
CA PRO A 134 -3.22 20.96 -7.05
C PRO A 134 -3.08 22.36 -6.44
N ASN A 135 -4.19 23.08 -6.27
CA ASN A 135 -4.25 24.39 -5.60
C ASN A 135 -4.20 24.29 -4.06
N GLY A 136 -4.29 23.08 -3.49
CA GLY A 136 -4.27 22.82 -2.06
C GLY A 136 -5.65 22.59 -1.43
N ASP A 137 -6.74 22.84 -2.15
CA ASP A 137 -8.11 22.65 -1.66
C ASP A 137 -8.45 21.18 -1.45
N TYR A 138 -9.41 20.92 -0.56
CA TYR A 138 -9.94 19.60 -0.27
C TYR A 138 -11.43 19.54 -0.56
N ASP A 139 -11.89 18.44 -1.15
CA ASP A 139 -13.30 18.17 -1.41
C ASP A 139 -13.68 16.72 -1.05
N GLY A 140 -14.97 16.44 -0.89
CA GLY A 140 -15.55 15.15 -0.49
C GLY A 140 -16.66 15.28 0.57
N PRO A 141 -17.26 14.15 1.01
CA PRO A 141 -16.85 12.78 0.73
C PRO A 141 -17.43 12.19 -0.56
N PHE A 142 -16.76 11.17 -1.08
CA PHE A 142 -17.18 10.43 -2.27
C PHE A 142 -17.51 8.97 -1.93
N GLY A 143 -17.96 8.21 -2.93
CA GLY A 143 -18.26 6.79 -2.79
C GLY A 143 -17.02 5.90 -2.94
N ARG A 144 -17.24 4.71 -3.51
CA ARG A 144 -16.16 3.81 -3.95
C ARG A 144 -15.61 4.16 -5.34
N GLU A 145 -16.19 5.17 -5.98
CA GLU A 145 -15.78 5.72 -7.27
C GLU A 145 -15.80 7.24 -7.16
N ILE A 146 -14.87 7.89 -7.86
CA ILE A 146 -14.77 9.35 -8.00
C ILE A 146 -14.50 9.69 -9.47
N THR A 147 -15.13 10.74 -9.95
CA THR A 147 -14.77 11.46 -11.18
C THR A 147 -14.78 12.94 -10.82
N TYR A 148 -13.67 13.63 -11.05
CA TYR A 148 -13.49 15.00 -10.59
C TYR A 148 -12.68 15.83 -11.58
N ASP A 149 -13.10 17.07 -11.84
CA ASP A 149 -12.39 17.98 -12.75
C ASP A 149 -11.25 18.69 -12.00
N THR A 150 -10.03 18.47 -12.47
CA THR A 150 -8.80 18.93 -11.82
C THR A 150 -8.32 20.22 -12.48
N SER A 151 -8.72 21.35 -11.88
CA SER A 151 -8.25 22.67 -12.31
C SER A 151 -6.80 22.89 -11.92
N GLY A 152 -5.89 22.79 -12.90
CA GLY A 152 -4.46 23.09 -12.75
C GLY A 152 -3.56 21.86 -12.82
N LYS A 153 -2.25 22.07 -12.59
CA LYS A 153 -1.22 21.03 -12.61
C LYS A 153 -0.51 20.99 -11.26
N GLY A 154 -0.14 19.80 -10.77
CA GLY A 154 0.59 19.68 -9.51
C GLY A 154 0.42 18.32 -8.83
N GLU A 155 0.27 18.33 -7.51
CA GLU A 155 0.09 17.13 -6.69
C GLU A 155 -1.40 16.92 -6.39
N VAL A 156 -1.91 15.70 -6.55
CA VAL A 156 -3.30 15.32 -6.22
C VAL A 156 -3.27 14.20 -5.19
N TRP A 157 -4.04 14.30 -4.10
CA TRP A 157 -4.13 13.21 -3.11
C TRP A 157 -5.51 12.57 -3.13
N LEU A 158 -5.57 11.26 -3.27
CA LEU A 158 -6.78 10.46 -3.04
C LEU A 158 -6.69 9.86 -1.64
N ILE A 159 -7.60 10.27 -0.76
CA ILE A 159 -7.63 9.86 0.65
C ILE A 159 -8.75 8.84 0.82
N ILE A 160 -8.38 7.61 1.20
CA ILE A 160 -9.26 6.46 1.26
C ILE A 160 -9.27 5.91 2.69
N GLY A 161 -10.44 5.74 3.27
CA GLY A 161 -10.55 5.21 4.63
C GLY A 161 -11.97 4.79 4.97
N LYS A 162 -12.18 4.51 6.26
CA LYS A 162 -13.48 4.14 6.83
C LYS A 162 -14.57 5.14 6.49
N SER A 163 -15.74 4.64 6.08
CA SER A 163 -16.95 5.44 5.94
C SER A 163 -17.69 5.53 7.27
N ASN A 164 -17.66 6.70 7.91
CA ASN A 164 -18.43 6.96 9.13
C ASN A 164 -19.96 7.05 8.91
N MET A 165 -20.42 6.94 7.65
CA MET A 165 -21.85 6.98 7.28
C MET A 165 -22.44 5.58 7.04
N ALA A 166 -21.62 4.52 7.08
CA ALA A 166 -22.05 3.15 6.85
C ALA A 166 -21.43 2.21 7.89
N SER A 167 -22.02 1.03 8.03
CA SER A 167 -21.52 -0.07 8.86
C SER A 167 -20.79 -1.10 8.01
N GLY A 168 -19.94 -1.90 8.66
CA GLY A 168 -19.22 -3.01 8.04
C GLY A 168 -17.75 -3.05 8.42
N ASN A 169 -17.09 -4.16 8.07
CA ASN A 169 -15.68 -4.40 8.31
C ASN A 169 -14.78 -3.39 7.57
N THR A 170 -13.67 -2.98 8.21
CA THR A 170 -12.65 -2.08 7.63
C THR A 170 -11.30 -2.75 7.37
N LYS A 171 -11.15 -4.03 7.71
CA LYS A 171 -9.95 -4.84 7.45
C LYS A 171 -10.12 -5.73 6.22
N GLY A 172 -9.12 -5.81 5.37
CA GLY A 172 -9.14 -6.63 4.17
C GLY A 172 -8.39 -6.02 2.99
N SER A 173 -8.26 -6.82 1.93
CA SER A 173 -7.53 -6.45 0.71
C SER A 173 -8.41 -5.70 -0.28
N PHE A 174 -7.85 -4.71 -0.95
CA PHE A 174 -8.52 -3.94 -2.01
C PHE A 174 -7.54 -3.45 -3.06
N THR A 175 -8.08 -3.01 -4.20
CA THR A 175 -7.32 -2.32 -5.23
C THR A 175 -7.88 -0.93 -5.48
N VAL A 176 -6.99 -0.01 -5.83
CA VAL A 176 -7.31 1.34 -6.29
C VAL A 176 -6.84 1.46 -7.73
N THR A 177 -7.78 1.56 -8.66
CA THR A 177 -7.50 1.91 -10.06
C THR A 177 -7.61 3.41 -10.22
N VAL A 178 -6.68 4.03 -10.93
CA VAL A 178 -6.67 5.47 -11.24
C VAL A 178 -6.41 5.67 -12.73
N GLU A 179 -7.15 6.60 -13.34
CA GLU A 179 -7.10 6.99 -14.76
C GLU A 179 -6.93 8.51 -14.92
#